data_AF-A0A7Z0RT26-F1
#
_entry.id   AF-A0A7Z0RT26-F1
#
_cell.length_a   1.000
_cell.length_b   1.000
_cell.length_c   1.000
_cell.angle_alpha   90.00
_cell.angle_beta   90.00
_cell.angle_gamma   90.00
#
_symmetry.space_group_name_H-M   'P 1'
#
loop_
_entity.id
_entity.type
_entity.pdbx_description
1 polymer ?
#
loop_
_entity_poly.entity_id
_entity_poly.type
_entity_poly.pdbx_seq_one_letter_code
_entity_poly.pdbx_strand_id
1 'polypeptide(L)'
;MRNIKGLVIINILIVISLVILYLRLFSEFYLILIISILMSINIYWIYQKSNTFDENEIKKKIILHKIKNSLSVILGYSDAYNDNLITKQQLDEQLNQEIKNVIDIIKEETYNSKK
;
A
#
# COMPACT_ATOMS: atom_id res chain seq x y z
N MET A 1 6.69 -10.88 -2.65
CA MET A 1 6.70 -12.08 -3.53
C MET A 1 6.21 -13.38 -2.88
N ARG A 2 6.24 -13.53 -1.54
CA ARG A 2 5.90 -14.81 -0.86
C ARG A 2 4.42 -15.25 -1.06
N ASN A 3 3.47 -14.31 -1.17
CA ASN A 3 2.03 -14.63 -1.30
C ASN A 3 1.53 -14.76 -2.75
N ILE A 4 2.25 -14.23 -3.76
CA ILE A 4 1.86 -14.41 -5.18
C ILE A 4 2.01 -15.88 -5.59
N LYS A 5 3.07 -16.54 -5.09
CA LYS A 5 3.30 -17.97 -5.30
C LYS A 5 2.12 -18.82 -4.77
N GLY A 6 1.54 -18.46 -3.63
CA GLY A 6 0.38 -19.16 -3.05
C GLY A 6 -0.86 -19.09 -3.94
N LEU A 7 -1.22 -17.90 -4.44
CA LEU A 7 -2.33 -17.72 -5.40
C LEU A 7 -2.12 -18.51 -6.69
N VAL A 8 -0.88 -18.52 -7.22
CA VAL A 8 -0.53 -19.29 -8.42
C VAL A 8 -0.68 -20.79 -8.18
N ILE A 9 -0.22 -21.29 -7.02
CA ILE A 9 -0.36 -22.71 -6.65
C ILE A 9 -1.83 -23.12 -6.53
N ILE A 10 -2.66 -22.32 -5.84
CA ILE A 10 -4.10 -22.60 -5.69
C ILE A 10 -4.80 -22.62 -7.05
N ASN A 11 -4.48 -21.68 -7.94
CA ASN A 11 -5.03 -21.66 -9.30
C ASN A 11 -4.63 -22.90 -10.11
N ILE A 12 -3.37 -23.34 -10.04
CA ILE A 12 -2.91 -24.56 -10.70
C ILE A 12 -3.67 -25.79 -10.16
N LEU A 13 -3.87 -25.88 -8.85
CA LEU A 13 -4.64 -26.95 -8.22
C LEU A 13 -6.08 -26.99 -8.70
N ILE A 14 -6.75 -25.85 -8.84
CA ILE A 14 -8.12 -25.76 -9.38
C ILE A 14 -8.17 -26.30 -10.82
N VAL A 15 -7.21 -25.91 -11.67
CA VAL A 15 -7.14 -26.40 -13.06
C VAL A 15 -6.93 -27.92 -13.10
N ILE A 16 -6.04 -28.46 -12.27
CA ILE A 16 -5.82 -29.91 -12.18
C ILE A 16 -7.10 -30.62 -11.71
N SER A 17 -7.80 -30.12 -10.69
CA SER A 17 -9.06 -30.69 -10.23
C SER A 17 -10.13 -30.69 -11.31
N LEU A 18 -10.21 -29.64 -12.14
CA LEU A 18 -11.13 -29.58 -13.30
C LEU A 18 -10.77 -30.61 -14.37
N VAL A 19 -9.49 -30.83 -14.66
CA VAL A 19 -9.03 -31.86 -15.61
C VAL A 19 -9.36 -33.28 -15.11
N ILE A 20 -9.16 -33.56 -13.82
CA ILE A 20 -9.50 -34.85 -13.22
C ILE A 20 -11.02 -35.09 -13.27
N LEU A 21 -11.82 -34.04 -13.01
CA LEU A 21 -13.28 -34.09 -13.13
C LEU A 21 -13.71 -34.41 -14.58
N TYR A 22 -13.11 -33.73 -15.56
CA TYR A 22 -13.40 -33.96 -16.98
C TYR A 22 -13.08 -35.39 -17.41
N LEU A 23 -11.97 -35.95 -16.94
CA LEU A 23 -11.55 -37.33 -17.24
C LEU A 23 -12.29 -38.39 -16.41
N ARG A 24 -13.20 -37.99 -15.50
CA ARG A 24 -13.92 -38.89 -14.55
C ARG A 24 -13.01 -39.85 -13.79
N LEU A 25 -11.78 -39.42 -13.48
CA LEU A 25 -10.78 -40.22 -12.78
C LEU A 25 -11.10 -40.41 -11.28
N PHE A 26 -12.04 -39.65 -10.73
CA PHE A 26 -12.41 -39.66 -9.31
C PHE A 26 -13.90 -39.37 -9.11
N SER A 27 -14.41 -39.59 -7.90
CA SER A 27 -15.81 -39.32 -7.57
C SER A 27 -16.15 -37.83 -7.76
N GLU A 28 -17.13 -37.57 -8.63
CA GLU A 28 -17.56 -36.21 -9.00
C GLU A 28 -17.96 -35.37 -7.77
N PHE A 29 -18.65 -35.99 -6.80
CA PHE A 29 -19.09 -35.32 -5.58
C PHE A 29 -17.92 -34.78 -4.73
N TYR A 30 -16.88 -35.60 -4.53
CA TYR A 30 -15.70 -35.19 -3.76
C TYR A 30 -14.89 -34.11 -4.48
N LEU A 31 -14.76 -34.20 -5.80
CA LEU A 31 -14.06 -33.20 -6.60
C LEU A 31 -14.75 -31.85 -6.57
N ILE A 32 -16.09 -31.82 -6.69
CA ILE A 32 -16.88 -30.60 -6.60
C ILE A 32 -16.70 -29.94 -5.22
N LEU A 33 -16.69 -30.74 -4.15
CA LEU A 33 -16.46 -30.25 -2.79
C LEU A 33 -15.05 -29.63 -2.64
N ILE A 34 -14.02 -30.29 -3.16
CA ILE A 34 -12.63 -29.80 -3.14
C ILE A 34 -12.50 -28.48 -3.91
N ILE A 35 -13.08 -28.38 -5.10
CA ILE A 35 -13.06 -27.15 -5.92
C ILE A 35 -13.76 -26.01 -5.17
N SER A 36 -14.90 -26.27 -4.52
CA SER A 36 -15.63 -25.27 -3.73
C SER A 36 -14.78 -24.68 -2.59
N ILE A 37 -14.04 -25.53 -1.88
CA ILE A 37 -13.13 -25.09 -0.80
C ILE A 37 -11.96 -24.29 -1.39
N LEU A 38 -11.33 -24.77 -2.47
CA LEU A 38 -10.22 -24.08 -3.11
C LEU A 38 -10.61 -22.69 -3.62
N MET A 39 -11.79 -22.57 -4.24
CA MET A 39 -12.34 -21.28 -4.70
C MET A 39 -12.59 -20.32 -3.54
N SER A 40 -13.16 -20.81 -2.43
CA SER A 40 -13.40 -20.01 -1.23
C SER A 40 -12.11 -19.44 -0.64
N ILE A 41 -11.05 -20.27 -0.55
CA ILE A 41 -9.72 -19.85 -0.07
C ILE A 41 -9.11 -18.82 -1.02
N ASN A 42 -9.26 -19.02 -2.34
CA ASN A 42 -8.72 -18.12 -3.35
C ASN A 42 -9.34 -16.73 -3.27
N ILE A 43 -10.67 -16.65 -3.18
CA ILE A 43 -11.41 -15.39 -3.03
C ILE A 43 -10.98 -14.67 -1.74
N TYR A 44 -10.90 -15.40 -0.62
CA TYR A 44 -10.45 -14.83 0.65
C TYR A 44 -9.04 -14.23 0.56
N TRP A 45 -8.12 -14.94 -0.10
CA TRP A 45 -6.74 -14.46 -0.30
C TRP A 45 -6.66 -13.23 -1.21
N ILE A 46 -7.45 -13.20 -2.29
CA ILE A 46 -7.54 -12.04 -3.18
C ILE A 46 -8.07 -10.83 -2.42
N TYR A 47 -9.14 -11.01 -1.65
CA TYR A 47 -9.77 -9.95 -0.85
C TYR A 47 -8.79 -9.33 0.17
N GLN A 48 -8.07 -10.16 0.92
CA GLN A 48 -7.10 -9.65 1.89
C GLN A 48 -5.97 -8.87 1.20
N LYS A 49 -5.57 -9.33 0.01
CA LYS A 49 -4.49 -8.68 -0.73
C LYS A 49 -4.92 -7.38 -1.39
N SER A 50 -6.14 -7.28 -1.93
CA SER A 50 -6.63 -6.03 -2.51
C SER A 50 -6.73 -4.94 -1.44
N ASN A 51 -7.29 -5.27 -0.27
CA ASN A 51 -7.50 -4.30 0.80
C ASN A 51 -6.17 -3.73 1.36
N THR A 52 -5.14 -4.57 1.44
CA THR A 52 -3.81 -4.15 1.91
C THR A 52 -2.99 -3.42 0.86
N PHE A 53 -3.22 -3.68 -0.43
CA PHE A 53 -2.49 -2.99 -1.51
C PHE A 53 -2.97 -1.54 -1.64
N ASP A 54 -4.29 -1.32 -1.63
CA ASP A 54 -4.88 0.00 -1.82
C ASP A 54 -4.60 0.93 -0.63
N GLU A 55 -4.72 0.45 0.62
CA GLU A 55 -4.45 1.29 1.79
C GLU A 55 -3.00 1.79 1.86
N ASN A 56 -2.03 0.94 1.53
CA ASN A 56 -0.62 1.30 1.59
C ASN A 56 -0.24 2.29 0.48
N GLU A 57 -0.80 2.14 -0.71
CA GLU A 57 -0.57 3.08 -1.80
C GLU A 57 -1.23 4.45 -1.51
N ILE A 58 -2.45 4.44 -0.99
CA ILE A 58 -3.17 5.65 -0.58
C ILE A 58 -2.41 6.38 0.53
N LYS A 59 -1.95 5.68 1.56
CA LYS A 59 -1.14 6.27 2.65
C LYS A 59 0.12 6.95 2.12
N LYS A 60 0.86 6.30 1.20
CA LYS A 60 2.06 6.88 0.58
C LYS A 60 1.75 8.14 -0.24
N LYS A 61 0.64 8.15 -1.00
CA LYS A 61 0.21 9.34 -1.75
C LYS A 61 -0.13 10.52 -0.83
N ILE A 62 -0.81 10.25 0.29
CA ILE A 62 -1.15 11.27 1.28
C ILE A 62 0.12 11.86 1.91
N ILE A 63 1.07 11.02 2.33
CA ILE A 63 2.34 11.46 2.91
C ILE A 63 3.12 12.31 1.91
N LEU A 64 3.25 11.84 0.66
CA LEU A 64 3.92 12.58 -0.39
C LEU A 64 3.28 13.95 -0.64
N HIS A 65 1.95 14.03 -0.63
CA HIS A 65 1.22 15.29 -0.78
C HIS A 65 1.51 16.25 0.37
N LYS A 66 1.50 15.77 1.62
CA LYS A 66 1.84 16.60 2.80
C LYS A 66 3.26 17.13 2.73
N ILE A 67 4.24 16.27 2.41
CA ILE A 67 5.65 16.67 2.26
C ILE A 67 5.80 17.71 1.15
N LYS A 68 5.14 17.52 0.01
CA LYS A 68 5.16 18.48 -1.10
C LYS A 68 4.59 19.84 -0.68
N ASN A 69 3.52 19.87 0.09
CA ASN A 69 2.94 21.12 0.58
C ASN A 69 3.90 21.85 1.51
N SER A 70 4.51 21.17 2.50
CA SER A 70 5.51 21.79 3.37
C SER A 70 6.70 22.34 2.59
N LEU A 71 7.20 21.60 1.59
CA LEU A 71 8.26 22.09 0.70
C LEU A 71 7.83 23.32 -0.11
N SER A 72 6.59 23.33 -0.61
CA SER A 72 6.05 24.48 -1.33
C SER A 72 5.94 25.72 -0.45
N VAL A 73 5.59 25.55 0.82
CA VAL A 73 5.54 26.64 1.80
C VAL A 73 6.95 27.18 2.07
N ILE A 74 7.93 26.29 2.30
CA ILE A 74 9.35 26.68 2.47
C ILE A 74 9.86 27.46 1.26
N LEU A 75 9.56 27.00 0.04
CA LEU A 75 9.95 27.69 -1.19
C LEU A 75 9.31 29.08 -1.26
N GLY A 76 8.02 29.20 -0.97
CA GLY A 76 7.33 30.49 -0.96
C GLY A 76 7.95 31.49 0.04
N TYR A 77 8.35 31.03 1.23
CA TYR A 77 9.08 31.89 2.18
C TYR A 77 10.51 32.21 1.71
N SER A 78 11.20 31.27 1.07
CA SER A 78 12.52 31.51 0.48
C SER A 78 12.45 32.59 -0.61
N ASP A 79 11.43 32.53 -1.46
CA ASP A 79 11.20 33.52 -2.52
C ASP A 79 10.86 34.88 -1.89
N ALA A 80 9.99 34.93 -0.88
CA ALA A 80 9.66 36.15 -0.16
C ALA A 80 10.89 36.78 0.55
N TYR A 81 11.82 35.96 1.05
CA TYR A 81 13.09 36.45 1.60
C TYR A 81 13.98 37.04 0.52
N ASN A 82 14.07 36.37 -0.64
CA ASN A 82 14.86 36.84 -1.77
C ASN A 82 14.34 38.17 -2.34
N ASP A 83 13.02 38.38 -2.29
CA ASP A 83 12.35 39.63 -2.66
C ASP A 83 12.41 40.70 -1.55
N ASN A 84 13.14 40.44 -0.45
CA ASN A 84 13.25 41.30 0.74
C ASN A 84 11.90 41.63 1.41
N LEU A 85 10.88 40.78 1.24
CA LEU A 85 9.55 40.95 1.83
C LEU A 85 9.49 40.46 3.29
N ILE A 86 10.38 39.56 3.67
CA ILE A 86 10.51 39.03 5.04
C ILE A 86 11.96 39.10 5.52
N THR A 87 12.14 39.07 6.82
CA THR A 87 13.48 39.01 7.44
C THR A 87 14.03 37.59 7.46
N LYS A 88 15.36 37.47 7.55
CA LYS A 88 16.03 36.17 7.71
C LYS A 88 15.51 35.39 8.92
N GLN A 89 15.21 36.09 10.01
CA GLN A 89 14.71 35.48 11.24
C GLN A 89 13.32 34.87 11.05
N GLN A 90 12.45 35.54 10.30
CA GLN A 90 11.12 35.01 9.93
C GLN A 90 11.22 33.81 8.99
N LEU A 91 12.17 33.83 8.04
CA LEU A 91 12.46 32.67 7.19
C LEU A 91 12.90 31.48 8.04
N ASP A 92 13.90 31.66 8.89
CA ASP A 92 14.47 30.59 9.72
C ASP A 92 13.42 29.98 10.67
N GLU A 93 12.51 30.78 11.25
CA GLU A 93 11.40 30.28 12.07
C GLU A 93 10.44 29.37 11.27
N GLN A 94 10.00 29.83 10.10
CA GLN A 94 9.07 29.08 9.25
C GLN A 94 9.73 27.80 8.69
N LEU A 95 11.01 27.88 8.33
CA LEU A 95 11.78 26.75 7.82
C LEU A 95 11.92 25.66 8.90
N ASN A 96 12.24 26.05 10.13
CA ASN A 96 12.31 25.12 11.26
C ASN A 96 10.95 24.49 11.58
N GLN A 97 9.86 25.25 11.49
CA GLN A 97 8.51 24.75 11.73
C GLN A 97 8.09 23.72 10.67
N GLU A 98 8.29 24.02 9.38
CA GLU A 98 7.95 23.09 8.30
C GLU A 98 8.85 21.85 8.25
N ILE A 99 10.16 21.99 8.55
CA ILE A 99 11.05 20.82 8.71
C ILE A 99 10.54 19.92 9.83
N LYS A 100 10.13 20.50 10.97
CA LYS A 100 9.56 19.71 12.08
C LYS A 100 8.29 18.97 11.66
N ASN A 101 7.39 19.64 10.93
CA ASN A 101 6.19 19.01 10.38
C ASN A 101 6.53 17.82 9.47
N VAL A 102 7.51 17.98 8.56
CA VAL A 102 7.98 16.90 7.68
C VAL A 102 8.56 15.73 8.48
N ILE A 103 9.38 16.02 9.50
CA ILE A 103 9.96 14.99 10.37
C ILE A 103 8.86 14.24 11.13
N ASP A 104 7.84 14.93 11.63
CA ASP A 104 6.75 14.32 12.37
C ASP A 104 5.89 13.43 11.46
N ILE A 105 5.63 13.84 10.22
CA ILE A 105 4.96 13.01 9.19
C ILE A 105 5.76 11.71 8.91
N ILE A 106 7.08 11.81 8.75
CA ILE A 106 7.94 10.65 8.49
C ILE A 106 8.03 9.73 9.72
N LYS A 107 8.09 10.30 10.93
CA LYS A 107 8.08 9.53 12.18
C LYS A 107 6.77 8.76 12.36
N GLU A 108 5.65 9.38 12.04
CA GLU A 108 4.33 8.73 12.09
C GLU A 108 4.28 7.50 11.18
N GLU A 109 4.86 7.57 9.98
CA GLU A 109 5.00 6.41 9.09
C GLU A 109 5.96 5.35 9.65
N THR A 110 7.13 5.77 10.13
CA THR A 110 8.19 4.85 10.60
C THR A 110 7.78 4.10 11.88
N TYR A 111 7.06 4.76 12.79
CA TYR A 111 6.54 4.13 14.01
C TYR A 111 5.36 3.20 13.73
N ASN A 112 4.45 3.58 12.82
CA ASN A 112 3.33 2.72 12.43
C ASN A 112 3.76 1.54 11.54
N SER A 113 4.94 1.60 10.90
CA SER A 113 5.51 0.48 10.14
C SER A 113 6.22 -0.59 10.99
N LYS A 114 6.49 -0.32 12.28
CA LYS A 114 7.18 -1.25 13.20
C LYS A 114 6.25 -2.04 14.13
N LYS A 115 4.95 -1.75 14.11
CA LYS A 115 3.92 -2.46 14.88
C LYS A 115 3.22 -3.47 13.98
#